data_AF-A0A848YW01-F1
#
_entry.id   AF-A0A848YW01-F1
#
_cell.length_a   1.000
_cell.length_b   1.000
_cell.length_c   1.000
_cell.angle_alpha   90.00
_cell.angle_beta   90.00
_cell.angle_gamma   90.00
#
_symmetry.space_group_name_H-M   'P 1'
#
loop_
_entity.id
_entity.type
_entity.pdbx_description
1 polymer ?
#
loop_
_entity_poly.entity_id
_entity_poly.type
_entity_poly.pdbx_seq_one_letter_code
_entity_poly.pdbx_strand_id
1 'polypeptide(L)'
;MTTCAEDNIQKNPGYTENRDFTFAFRSLSLIQTGPVPCGVDDSCGSRGAKFNLDWDISPLFPYINAVVEGAQYYEKPDYIRFLLSDRLCAFHPRHGAFTPAWDIGEAIEYLNRLSTFIIGIQKRVHDITPDHRKYKPASPVDIFRLLPATNCGECGYTTCLAFAAALARNRTLTVECPHLDPPVEEKATFPIYDRDGNCIRTVSLDIDTRRLRQKISRKESLIKSLESRLSAAERKGTANFHAANIRLPAPLTQRESQVLKMMADGLTNKDISGVLHISEHTVKSHVTHIFNKLGVNDRTQASVWAATHGIYN
;
A
#
# COMPACT_ATOMS: atom_id res chain seq x y z
N MET A 1 33.52 20.74 -38.81
CA MET A 1 32.08 20.99 -38.56
C MET A 1 31.51 19.65 -38.13
N THR A 2 31.08 19.40 -36.89
CA THR A 2 30.38 20.30 -35.97
C THR A 2 30.66 19.87 -34.53
N THR A 3 30.89 20.88 -33.69
CA THR A 3 31.19 20.87 -32.26
C THR A 3 29.95 20.48 -31.43
N CYS A 4 30.08 19.56 -30.49
CA CYS A 4 29.13 19.42 -29.38
C CYS A 4 29.45 20.47 -28.32
N ALA A 5 28.48 21.34 -28.03
CA ALA A 5 28.62 22.43 -27.08
C ALA A 5 28.63 21.89 -25.64
N GLU A 6 29.74 22.06 -24.95
CA GLU A 6 29.82 22.04 -23.49
C GLU A 6 29.38 23.41 -22.99
N ASP A 7 28.16 23.52 -22.45
CA ASP A 7 27.71 24.74 -21.76
C ASP A 7 28.41 24.82 -20.39
N ASN A 8 29.58 25.45 -20.40
CA ASN A 8 30.43 25.71 -19.25
C ASN A 8 30.20 27.16 -18.79
N ILE A 9 29.45 27.38 -17.72
CA ILE A 9 29.18 28.73 -17.20
C ILE A 9 30.18 29.10 -16.08
N GLN A 10 30.70 30.33 -16.19
CA GLN A 10 31.87 30.93 -15.56
C GLN A 10 31.90 30.99 -14.01
N LYS A 11 33.14 30.90 -13.51
CA LYS A 11 33.61 31.10 -12.13
C LYS A 11 33.23 32.47 -11.55
N ASN A 12 32.90 32.51 -10.26
CA ASN A 12 32.78 33.74 -9.47
C ASN A 12 34.17 34.10 -8.86
N PRO A 13 34.72 35.31 -9.07
CA PRO A 13 36.07 35.67 -8.63
C PRO A 13 36.03 36.32 -7.25
N GLY A 14 36.46 35.57 -6.24
CA GLY A 14 36.70 36.10 -4.91
C GLY A 14 36.77 34.98 -3.90
N TYR A 15 37.46 35.26 -2.80
CA TYR A 15 37.53 34.48 -1.57
C TYR A 15 38.80 33.64 -1.36
N THR A 16 39.76 34.37 -0.79
CA THR A 16 40.80 33.95 0.12
C THR A 16 40.33 32.94 1.16
N GLU A 17 41.16 31.92 1.39
CA GLU A 17 41.21 30.96 2.51
C GLU A 17 40.09 31.08 3.55
N ASN A 18 39.03 30.28 3.44
CA ASN A 18 37.92 30.30 4.38
C ASN A 18 37.84 28.99 5.20
N ARG A 19 37.93 29.13 6.53
CA ARG A 19 37.66 28.06 7.52
C ARG A 19 36.15 27.87 7.77
N ASP A 20 35.31 28.55 7.00
CA ASP A 20 33.87 28.31 6.96
C ASP A 20 33.54 27.25 5.91
N PHE A 21 33.10 26.08 6.37
CA PHE A 21 32.52 25.00 5.54
C PHE A 21 31.14 25.41 4.98
N THR A 22 31.04 26.56 4.34
CA THR A 22 29.84 26.98 3.62
C THR A 22 29.67 26.02 2.44
N PHE A 23 28.52 25.35 2.35
CA PHE A 23 28.22 24.32 1.34
C PHE A 23 28.00 24.96 -0.05
N ALA A 24 29.03 25.63 -0.57
CA ALA A 24 29.12 26.02 -1.96
C ALA A 24 29.43 24.74 -2.76
N PHE A 25 28.59 24.46 -3.76
CA PHE A 25 28.87 23.40 -4.71
C PHE A 25 29.63 24.02 -5.89
N ARG A 26 30.70 23.36 -6.31
CA ARG A 26 31.60 23.87 -7.35
C ARG A 26 30.99 23.83 -8.75
N SER A 27 30.12 22.85 -8.96
CA SER A 27 29.48 22.58 -10.24
C SER A 27 28.24 21.73 -10.02
N LEU A 28 27.25 21.89 -10.90
CA LEU A 28 26.05 21.08 -10.98
C LEU A 28 25.86 20.64 -12.44
N SER A 29 25.57 19.37 -12.65
CA SER A 29 25.34 18.79 -13.98
C SER A 29 24.20 17.80 -13.92
N LEU A 30 23.34 17.79 -14.94
CA LEU A 30 22.35 16.74 -15.10
C LEU A 30 23.03 15.51 -15.71
N ILE A 31 22.70 14.35 -15.17
CA ILE A 31 23.24 13.05 -15.58
C ILE A 31 22.09 12.10 -15.90
N GLN A 32 22.30 11.19 -16.84
CA GLN A 32 21.38 10.09 -17.08
C GLN A 32 21.66 8.97 -16.07
N THR A 33 20.66 8.60 -15.28
CA THR A 33 20.76 7.58 -14.24
C THR A 33 19.86 6.40 -14.58
N GLY A 34 20.32 5.48 -15.42
CA GLY A 34 19.63 4.22 -15.73
C GLY A 34 19.68 3.81 -17.21
N PRO A 35 19.41 2.52 -17.52
CA PRO A 35 19.38 2.05 -18.91
C PRO A 35 18.22 2.68 -19.68
N VAL A 36 18.47 2.99 -20.96
CA VAL A 36 17.45 3.42 -21.93
C VAL A 36 16.50 2.24 -22.15
N PRO A 37 15.18 2.40 -22.01
CA PRO A 37 14.24 1.38 -22.47
C PRO A 37 14.37 1.26 -23.99
N CYS A 38 14.87 0.12 -24.47
CA CYS A 38 14.78 -0.21 -25.89
C CYS A 38 13.30 -0.44 -26.23
N GLY A 39 12.67 0.51 -26.90
CA GLY A 39 11.35 0.31 -27.51
C GLY A 39 10.48 1.56 -27.49
N VAL A 40 10.46 2.24 -28.64
CA VAL A 40 9.52 3.28 -29.08
C VAL A 40 9.60 4.61 -28.30
N ASP A 41 10.27 5.58 -28.92
CA ASP A 41 10.49 7.00 -28.58
C ASP A 41 11.70 7.36 -27.66
N ASP A 42 12.71 7.95 -28.29
CA ASP A 42 14.07 8.27 -27.84
C ASP A 42 14.21 9.34 -26.71
N SER A 43 13.39 9.36 -25.66
CA SER A 43 13.52 10.44 -24.65
C SER A 43 13.15 10.15 -23.19
N CYS A 44 13.20 8.91 -22.70
CA CYS A 44 12.90 8.62 -21.30
C CYS A 44 13.97 7.78 -20.58
N GLY A 45 15.15 8.36 -20.37
CA GLY A 45 16.06 7.92 -19.31
C GLY A 45 15.77 8.69 -18.02
N SER A 46 15.74 8.02 -16.86
CA SER A 46 15.66 8.72 -15.58
C SER A 46 16.86 9.68 -15.45
N ARG A 47 16.59 10.97 -15.20
CA ARG A 47 17.62 11.99 -15.04
C ARG A 47 17.90 12.20 -13.55
N GLY A 48 19.16 12.35 -13.20
CA GLY A 48 19.64 12.74 -11.90
C GLY A 48 20.52 13.98 -12.01
N ALA A 49 20.93 14.51 -10.86
CA ALA A 49 21.88 15.60 -10.80
C ALA A 49 23.14 15.13 -10.08
N LYS A 50 24.30 15.50 -10.60
CA LYS A 50 25.61 15.32 -9.97
C LYS A 50 26.21 16.69 -9.67
N PHE A 51 26.78 16.82 -8.49
CA PHE A 51 27.43 18.05 -8.04
C PHE A 51 28.73 17.76 -7.31
N ASN A 52 29.68 18.69 -7.40
CA ASN A 52 30.97 18.60 -6.71
C ASN A 52 30.96 19.48 -5.46
N LEU A 53 31.62 19.00 -4.41
CA LEU A 53 31.77 19.71 -3.15
C LEU A 53 33.16 20.34 -3.07
N ASP A 54 33.22 21.57 -2.55
CA ASP A 54 34.49 22.25 -2.32
C ASP A 54 35.26 21.69 -1.10
N TRP A 55 34.61 20.89 -0.27
CA TRP A 55 35.16 20.29 0.95
C TRP A 55 34.87 18.79 1.02
N ASP A 56 35.52 18.11 1.98
CA ASP A 56 35.34 16.68 2.23
C ASP A 56 34.20 16.42 3.22
N ILE A 57 33.05 15.93 2.72
CA ILE A 57 31.86 15.64 3.54
C ILE A 57 31.97 14.33 4.33
N SER A 58 32.94 13.46 4.05
CA SER A 58 33.02 12.12 4.67
C SER A 58 33.00 12.10 6.21
N PRO A 59 33.51 13.11 6.94
CA PRO A 59 33.38 13.15 8.41
C PRO A 59 31.92 13.23 8.89
N LEU A 60 30.98 13.70 8.06
CA LEU A 60 29.55 13.75 8.38
C LEU A 60 28.82 12.42 8.11
N PHE A 61 29.40 11.46 7.40
CA PHE A 61 28.71 10.22 7.06
C PHE A 61 28.15 9.46 8.28
N PRO A 62 28.88 9.29 9.40
CA PRO A 62 28.34 8.63 10.58
C PRO A 62 27.15 9.37 11.21
N TYR A 63 27.14 10.70 11.12
CA TYR A 63 26.06 11.53 11.66
C TYR A 63 24.83 11.50 10.77
N ILE A 64 25.01 11.54 9.45
CA ILE A 64 23.93 11.35 8.47
C ILE A 64 23.31 9.95 8.67
N ASN A 65 24.15 8.92 8.88
CA ASN A 65 23.71 7.55 9.13
C ASN A 65 22.89 7.40 10.44
N ALA A 66 23.17 8.23 11.45
CA ALA A 66 22.44 8.25 12.70
C ALA A 66 21.11 9.02 12.61
N VAL A 67 21.03 10.06 11.78
CA VAL A 67 19.87 10.96 11.70
C VAL A 67 18.85 10.49 10.67
N VAL A 68 19.30 9.93 9.54
CA VAL A 68 18.41 9.55 8.44
C VAL A 68 18.04 8.08 8.55
N GLU A 69 16.77 7.80 8.79
CA GLU A 69 16.24 6.44 8.83
C GLU A 69 16.47 5.74 7.47
N GLY A 70 17.04 4.53 7.52
CA GLY A 70 17.34 3.75 6.32
C GLY A 70 18.56 4.22 5.52
N ALA A 71 19.37 5.15 6.05
CA ALA A 71 20.66 5.47 5.46
C ALA A 71 21.59 4.25 5.40
N GLN A 72 22.42 4.21 4.36
CA GLN A 72 23.33 3.11 4.05
C GLN A 72 24.74 3.67 3.88
N TYR A 73 25.59 3.44 4.88
CA TYR A 73 26.98 3.90 4.87
C TYR A 73 27.94 2.82 4.34
N TYR A 74 28.48 2.99 3.13
CA TYR A 74 29.38 2.03 2.49
C TYR A 74 30.86 2.32 2.80
N GLU A 75 31.70 1.29 2.72
CA GLU A 75 33.15 1.40 2.95
C GLU A 75 33.95 1.39 1.63
N LYS A 76 33.49 0.65 0.61
CA LYS A 76 34.23 0.46 -0.66
C LYS A 76 33.29 0.53 -1.87
N PRO A 77 33.23 1.67 -2.59
CA PRO A 77 33.84 2.95 -2.24
C PRO A 77 33.25 3.54 -0.94
N ASP A 78 33.94 4.49 -0.30
CA ASP A 78 33.41 5.19 0.87
C ASP A 78 32.36 6.21 0.40
N TYR A 79 31.10 5.99 0.75
CA TYR A 79 29.98 6.86 0.42
C TYR A 79 28.78 6.54 1.29
N ILE A 80 27.86 7.50 1.42
CA ILE A 80 26.58 7.27 2.08
C ILE A 80 25.43 7.46 1.10
N ARG A 81 24.43 6.58 1.17
CA ARG A 81 23.20 6.64 0.39
C ARG A 81 22.01 6.77 1.33
N PHE A 82 21.09 7.67 1.04
CA PHE A 82 19.89 7.88 1.86
C PHE A 82 18.77 8.52 1.05
N LEU A 83 17.55 8.51 1.61
CA LEU A 83 16.39 9.20 1.05
C LEU A 83 16.18 10.53 1.77
N LEU A 84 15.95 11.60 1.02
CA LEU A 84 15.53 12.89 1.56
C LEU A 84 14.44 13.47 0.67
N SER A 85 13.25 13.70 1.23
CA SER A 85 12.08 14.22 0.50
C SER A 85 11.83 13.46 -0.82
N ASP A 86 11.77 12.12 -0.72
CA ASP A 86 11.50 11.19 -1.84
C ASP A 86 12.54 11.18 -2.97
N ARG A 87 13.72 11.80 -2.76
CA ARG A 87 14.85 11.65 -3.69
C ARG A 87 15.96 10.84 -3.07
N LEU A 88 16.52 9.97 -3.88
CA LEU A 88 17.66 9.17 -3.50
C LEU A 88 18.92 10.03 -3.61
N CYS A 89 19.58 10.27 -2.49
CA CYS A 89 20.84 10.98 -2.42
C CYS A 89 21.99 10.00 -2.21
N ALA A 90 23.12 10.28 -2.85
CA ALA A 90 24.39 9.62 -2.62
C ALA A 90 25.49 10.66 -2.46
N PHE A 91 26.26 10.56 -1.39
CA PHE A 91 27.41 11.41 -1.13
C PHE A 91 28.69 10.60 -1.06
N HIS A 92 29.62 10.94 -1.93
CA HIS A 92 31.04 10.58 -1.85
C HIS A 92 31.81 11.71 -1.14
N PRO A 93 33.06 11.49 -0.71
CA PRO A 93 33.85 12.49 0.01
C PRO A 93 33.85 13.89 -0.62
N ARG A 94 33.92 14.00 -1.95
CA ARG A 94 34.01 15.30 -2.65
C ARG A 94 32.94 15.58 -3.69
N HIS A 95 31.92 14.75 -3.77
CA HIS A 95 30.83 14.96 -4.72
C HIS A 95 29.58 14.22 -4.25
N GLY A 96 28.43 14.67 -4.72
CA GLY A 96 27.17 13.99 -4.48
C GLY A 96 26.37 13.87 -5.76
N ALA A 97 25.32 13.06 -5.66
CA ALA A 97 24.30 12.97 -6.67
C ALA A 97 22.94 12.76 -6.01
N PHE A 98 21.88 13.18 -6.70
CA PHE A 98 20.53 12.81 -6.35
C PHE A 98 19.70 12.50 -7.58
N THR A 99 18.73 11.61 -7.41
CA THR A 99 17.76 11.22 -8.44
C THR A 99 16.37 11.15 -7.79
N PRO A 100 15.32 11.65 -8.47
CA PRO A 100 15.31 12.27 -9.81
C PRO A 100 15.74 13.74 -9.82
N ALA A 101 16.13 14.27 -10.98
CA ALA A 101 16.31 15.69 -11.26
C ALA A 101 15.98 15.97 -12.73
N TRP A 102 14.96 16.78 -13.00
CA TRP A 102 14.41 16.92 -14.35
C TRP A 102 15.03 18.07 -15.14
N ASP A 103 15.29 19.18 -14.45
CA ASP A 103 15.93 20.38 -14.98
C ASP A 103 16.91 20.99 -13.97
N ILE A 104 17.71 21.96 -14.44
CA ILE A 104 18.77 22.60 -13.64
C ILE A 104 18.17 23.46 -12.52
N GLY A 105 17.05 24.15 -12.75
CA GLY A 105 16.42 25.02 -11.75
C GLY A 105 15.87 24.23 -10.56
N GLU A 106 15.13 23.15 -10.85
CA GLU A 106 14.65 22.20 -9.84
C GLU A 106 15.82 21.54 -9.10
N ALA A 107 16.88 21.18 -9.82
CA ALA A 107 18.07 20.61 -9.22
C ALA A 107 18.76 21.59 -8.26
N ILE A 108 18.85 22.87 -8.61
CA ILE A 108 19.38 23.93 -7.73
C ILE A 108 18.51 24.08 -6.48
N GLU A 109 17.18 24.13 -6.64
CA GLU A 109 16.26 24.27 -5.51
C GLU A 109 16.39 23.08 -4.53
N TYR A 110 16.41 21.86 -5.07
CA TYR A 110 16.59 20.67 -4.26
C TYR A 110 17.97 20.65 -3.60
N LEU A 111 19.03 21.02 -4.33
CA LEU A 111 20.38 21.10 -3.79
C LEU A 111 20.49 22.12 -2.65
N ASN A 112 19.78 23.25 -2.72
CA ASN A 112 19.71 24.22 -1.63
C ASN A 112 19.03 23.65 -0.38
N ARG A 113 17.95 22.87 -0.55
CA ARG A 113 17.30 22.15 0.55
C ARG A 113 18.20 21.08 1.15
N LEU A 114 18.86 20.29 0.31
CA LEU A 114 19.83 19.27 0.70
C LEU A 114 21.00 19.88 1.47
N SER A 115 21.53 21.00 0.98
CA SER A 115 22.57 21.79 1.65
C SER A 115 22.12 22.27 3.02
N THR A 116 20.92 22.84 3.12
CA THR A 116 20.32 23.28 4.39
C THR A 116 20.20 22.14 5.38
N PHE A 117 19.79 20.95 4.92
CA PHE A 117 19.69 19.75 5.74
C PHE A 117 21.07 19.30 6.28
N ILE A 118 22.10 19.24 5.41
CA ILE A 118 23.45 18.84 5.82
C ILE A 118 24.08 19.85 6.79
N ILE A 119 23.94 21.15 6.51
CA ILE A 119 24.36 22.23 7.42
C ILE A 119 23.62 22.10 8.76
N GLY A 120 22.33 21.75 8.71
CA GLY A 120 21.52 21.43 9.86
C GLY A 120 22.17 20.37 10.74
N ILE A 121 22.55 19.22 10.16
CA ILE A 121 23.27 18.14 10.88
C ILE A 121 24.60 18.66 11.44
N GLN A 122 25.39 19.36 10.63
CA GLN A 122 26.71 19.87 11.02
C GLN A 122 26.65 20.74 12.27
N LYS A 123 25.67 21.63 12.37
CA LYS A 123 25.50 22.55 13.52
C LYS A 123 25.19 21.85 14.84
N ARG A 124 24.66 20.63 14.79
CA ARG A 124 24.26 19.83 15.95
C ARG A 124 25.03 18.51 16.06
N VAL A 125 26.22 18.44 15.46
CA VAL A 125 27.10 17.26 15.54
C VAL A 125 27.38 16.86 16.99
N HIS A 126 27.53 17.84 17.88
CA HIS A 126 27.73 17.60 19.32
C HIS A 126 26.52 16.96 20.02
N ASP A 127 25.32 17.07 19.45
CA ASP A 127 24.08 16.53 20.01
C ASP A 127 23.68 15.18 19.39
N ILE A 128 24.43 14.70 18.39
CA ILE A 128 24.14 13.47 17.66
C ILE A 128 25.17 12.41 18.04
N THR A 129 24.71 11.25 18.48
CA THR A 129 25.58 10.08 18.61
C THR A 129 25.84 9.49 17.22
N PRO A 130 27.09 9.45 16.72
CA PRO A 130 27.38 9.00 15.36
C PRO A 130 27.18 7.49 15.19
N ASP A 131 26.61 7.07 14.05
CA ASP A 131 26.46 5.67 13.67
C ASP A 131 27.50 5.27 12.62
N HIS A 132 28.56 4.62 13.08
CA HIS A 132 29.65 4.14 12.24
C HIS A 132 29.37 2.78 11.58
N ARG A 133 28.18 2.18 11.77
CA ARG A 133 27.86 0.88 11.19
C ARG A 133 27.87 0.98 9.66
N LYS A 134 28.74 0.17 9.05
CA LYS A 134 28.83 0.06 7.60
C LYS A 134 27.73 -0.86 7.08
N TYR A 135 27.07 -0.43 6.01
CA TYR A 135 26.17 -1.26 5.23
C TYR A 135 26.97 -2.44 4.68
N LYS A 136 26.63 -3.64 5.14
CA LYS A 136 27.14 -4.89 4.59
C LYS A 136 26.03 -5.45 3.71
N PRO A 137 26.21 -5.51 2.38
CA PRO A 137 25.26 -6.23 1.54
C PRO A 137 25.15 -7.66 2.04
N ALA A 138 23.96 -8.24 1.96
CA ALA A 138 23.75 -9.63 2.33
C ALA A 138 24.75 -10.51 1.57
N SER A 139 25.41 -11.44 2.28
CA SER A 139 26.37 -12.30 1.61
C SER A 139 25.64 -13.20 0.60
N PRO A 140 26.27 -13.55 -0.53
CA PRO A 140 25.66 -14.49 -1.47
C PRO A 140 25.20 -15.79 -0.79
N VAL A 141 25.90 -16.22 0.26
CA VAL A 141 25.55 -17.41 1.05
C VAL A 141 24.27 -17.18 1.86
N ASP A 142 24.12 -16.02 2.49
CA ASP A 142 22.92 -15.69 3.26
C ASP A 142 21.70 -15.52 2.36
N ILE A 143 21.87 -14.90 1.19
CA ILE A 143 20.82 -14.83 0.17
C ILE A 143 20.47 -16.24 -0.31
N PHE A 144 21.48 -17.07 -0.62
CA PHE A 144 21.27 -18.44 -1.09
C PHE A 144 20.46 -19.30 -0.11
N ARG A 145 20.67 -19.15 1.21
CA ARG A 145 19.88 -19.84 2.25
C ARG A 145 18.38 -19.52 2.21
N LEU A 146 18.00 -18.40 1.59
CA LEU A 146 16.61 -17.96 1.44
C LEU A 146 16.02 -18.35 0.07
N LEU A 147 16.83 -18.86 -0.86
CA LEU A 147 16.37 -19.28 -2.17
C LEU A 147 15.81 -20.71 -2.13
N PRO A 148 15.00 -21.11 -3.14
CA PRO A 148 14.53 -22.49 -3.29
C PRO A 148 15.65 -23.54 -3.38
N ALA A 149 16.88 -23.12 -3.70
CA ALA A 149 18.08 -23.96 -3.79
C ALA A 149 17.97 -25.16 -4.74
N THR A 150 17.10 -25.08 -5.76
CA THR A 150 16.86 -26.17 -6.74
C THR A 150 17.95 -26.28 -7.81
N ASN A 151 18.72 -25.22 -8.04
CA ASN A 151 19.69 -25.11 -9.15
C ASN A 151 19.09 -25.44 -10.54
N CYS A 152 17.79 -25.19 -10.74
CA CYS A 152 17.05 -25.51 -11.97
C CYS A 152 17.63 -24.88 -13.26
N GLY A 153 18.30 -23.74 -13.17
CA GLY A 153 18.82 -23.00 -14.32
C GLY A 153 17.80 -22.17 -15.09
N GLU A 154 16.52 -22.19 -14.73
CA GLU A 154 15.44 -21.55 -15.50
C GLU A 154 15.51 -20.01 -15.54
N CYS A 155 16.19 -19.39 -14.56
CA CYS A 155 16.46 -17.95 -14.52
C CYS A 155 17.71 -17.52 -15.32
N GLY A 156 18.33 -18.43 -16.07
CA GLY A 156 19.54 -18.17 -16.85
C GLY A 156 20.85 -18.24 -16.06
N TYR A 157 20.80 -18.44 -14.73
CA TYR A 157 21.98 -18.66 -13.89
C TYR A 157 22.22 -20.15 -13.65
N THR A 158 23.47 -20.60 -13.80
CA THR A 158 23.87 -22.02 -13.69
C THR A 158 23.61 -22.65 -12.32
N THR A 159 23.56 -21.85 -11.25
CA THR A 159 23.24 -22.29 -9.90
C THR A 159 22.45 -21.21 -9.16
N CYS A 160 21.63 -21.62 -8.18
CA CYS A 160 20.97 -20.68 -7.27
C CYS A 160 21.99 -19.84 -6.49
N LEU A 161 23.20 -20.37 -6.21
CA LEU A 161 24.27 -19.58 -5.60
C LEU A 161 24.81 -18.51 -6.56
N ALA A 162 24.92 -18.79 -7.86
CA ALA A 162 25.28 -17.79 -8.86
C ALA A 162 24.20 -16.71 -8.97
N PHE A 163 22.92 -17.08 -8.94
CA PHE A 163 21.80 -16.14 -8.86
C PHE A 163 21.86 -15.30 -7.57
N ALA A 164 22.08 -15.92 -6.41
CA ALA A 164 22.26 -15.23 -5.13
C ALA A 164 23.45 -14.25 -5.17
N ALA A 165 24.55 -14.62 -5.81
CA ALA A 165 25.72 -13.78 -5.97
C ALA A 165 25.50 -12.63 -6.96
N ALA A 166 24.58 -12.78 -7.91
CA ALA A 166 24.13 -11.71 -8.79
C ALA A 166 23.16 -10.76 -8.05
N LEU A 167 22.24 -11.29 -7.24
CA LEU A 167 21.36 -10.52 -6.36
C LEU A 167 22.14 -9.67 -5.36
N ALA A 168 23.13 -10.26 -4.68
CA ALA A 168 24.01 -9.55 -3.73
C ALA A 168 24.73 -8.34 -4.36
N ARG A 169 24.90 -8.35 -5.70
CA ARG A 169 25.58 -7.32 -6.49
C ARG A 169 24.62 -6.43 -7.27
N ASN A 170 23.30 -6.53 -7.03
CA ASN A 170 22.25 -5.84 -7.78
C ASN A 170 22.38 -5.98 -9.32
N ARG A 171 22.78 -7.17 -9.79
CA ARG A 171 22.87 -7.47 -11.24
C ARG A 171 21.63 -8.14 -11.81
N THR A 172 20.71 -8.55 -10.94
CA THR A 172 19.45 -9.24 -11.24
C THR A 172 18.44 -8.87 -10.15
N LEU A 173 17.16 -9.06 -10.40
CA LEU A 173 16.08 -8.86 -9.43
C LEU A 173 15.50 -10.20 -8.95
N THR A 174 14.89 -10.22 -7.77
CA THR A 174 14.27 -11.45 -7.21
C THR A 174 13.18 -12.01 -8.10
N VAL A 175 12.49 -11.16 -8.87
CA VAL A 175 11.43 -11.52 -9.82
C VAL A 175 11.93 -12.32 -11.02
N GLU A 176 13.24 -12.32 -11.30
CA GLU A 176 13.82 -13.07 -12.41
C GLU A 176 13.92 -14.58 -12.11
N CYS A 177 13.73 -15.00 -10.86
CA CYS A 177 13.65 -16.43 -10.51
C CYS A 177 12.20 -16.93 -10.56
N PRO A 178 11.86 -17.88 -11.46
CA PRO A 178 10.48 -18.36 -11.62
C PRO A 178 9.97 -19.19 -10.43
N HIS A 179 10.87 -19.67 -9.57
CA HIS A 179 10.52 -20.45 -8.38
C HIS A 179 10.54 -19.65 -7.08
N LEU A 180 10.93 -18.37 -7.14
CA LEU A 180 10.64 -17.45 -6.05
C LEU A 180 9.19 -17.01 -6.24
N ASP A 181 8.34 -17.20 -5.23
CA ASP A 181 7.00 -16.64 -5.23
C ASP A 181 7.12 -15.16 -5.61
N PRO A 182 6.50 -14.70 -6.72
CA PRO A 182 6.53 -13.30 -7.03
C PRO A 182 5.92 -12.57 -5.83
N PRO A 183 6.51 -11.46 -5.35
CA PRO A 183 5.70 -10.50 -4.64
C PRO A 183 4.50 -10.22 -5.54
N VAL A 184 3.28 -10.40 -5.04
CA VAL A 184 2.10 -9.92 -5.75
C VAL A 184 2.14 -8.39 -5.64
N GLU A 185 2.91 -7.77 -6.52
CA GLU A 185 3.03 -6.33 -6.68
C GLU A 185 1.77 -5.84 -7.40
N GLU A 186 0.86 -5.20 -6.66
CA GLU A 186 -0.19 -4.41 -7.28
C GLU A 186 0.35 -2.98 -7.42
N LYS A 187 0.76 -2.61 -8.63
CA LYS A 187 1.12 -1.24 -8.97
C LYS A 187 -0.14 -0.40 -9.05
N ALA A 188 -0.41 0.37 -8.00
CA ALA A 188 -1.47 1.37 -8.03
C ALA A 188 -0.90 2.65 -8.64
N THR A 189 -1.35 2.95 -9.87
CA THR A 189 -0.92 4.13 -10.62
C THR A 189 -1.96 5.23 -10.48
N PHE A 190 -1.65 6.27 -9.72
CA PHE A 190 -2.56 7.39 -9.48
C PHE A 190 -2.23 8.56 -10.42
N PRO A 191 -3.13 8.92 -11.34
CA PRO A 191 -2.98 10.13 -12.13
C PRO A 191 -3.22 11.36 -11.24
N ILE A 192 -2.29 12.29 -11.28
CA ILE A 192 -2.34 13.58 -10.59
C ILE A 192 -2.66 14.61 -11.66
N TYR A 193 -3.82 15.25 -11.50
CA TYR A 193 -4.32 16.29 -12.38
C TYR A 193 -3.99 17.68 -11.84
N ASP A 194 -3.88 18.68 -12.70
CA ASP A 194 -3.80 20.09 -12.29
C ASP A 194 -5.18 20.64 -11.93
N ARG A 195 -5.23 21.94 -11.59
CA ARG A 195 -6.47 22.64 -11.24
C ARG A 195 -7.44 22.76 -12.41
N ASP A 196 -6.97 22.56 -13.64
CA ASP A 196 -7.74 22.66 -14.87
C ASP A 196 -8.19 21.27 -15.39
N GLY A 197 -7.83 20.18 -14.68
CA GLY A 197 -8.25 18.81 -14.96
C GLY A 197 -7.34 18.02 -15.89
N ASN A 198 -6.17 18.55 -16.26
CA ASN A 198 -5.21 17.87 -17.15
C ASN A 198 -4.26 16.97 -16.36
N CYS A 199 -4.01 15.75 -16.83
CA CYS A 199 -3.15 14.79 -16.15
C CYS A 199 -1.68 15.24 -16.24
N ILE A 200 -1.10 15.66 -15.12
CA ILE A 200 0.28 16.19 -15.02
C ILE A 200 1.29 15.06 -14.78
N ARG A 201 0.93 14.03 -14.02
CA ARG A 201 1.82 12.90 -13.70
C ARG A 201 1.08 11.68 -13.21
N THR A 202 1.72 10.52 -13.24
CA THR A 202 1.23 9.29 -12.60
C THR A 202 2.21 8.86 -11.52
N VAL A 203 1.71 8.57 -10.32
CA VAL A 203 2.50 8.05 -9.20
C VAL A 203 2.20 6.56 -9.07
N SER A 204 3.23 5.72 -9.19
CA SER A 204 3.11 4.27 -8.98
C SER A 204 3.62 3.93 -7.58
N LEU A 205 2.76 3.36 -6.74
CA LEU A 205 3.12 2.86 -5.42
C LEU A 205 3.14 1.33 -5.45
N ASP A 206 4.25 0.75 -4.98
CA ASP A 206 4.38 -0.69 -4.77
C ASP A 206 3.85 -1.01 -3.37
N ILE A 207 2.65 -1.60 -3.29
CA ILE A 207 1.98 -1.91 -2.02
C ILE A 207 2.04 -3.41 -1.76
N ASP A 208 2.66 -3.83 -0.65
CA ASP A 208 2.56 -5.22 -0.18
C ASP A 208 1.15 -5.49 0.36
N THR A 209 0.28 -6.01 -0.50
CA THR A 209 -1.10 -6.35 -0.16
C THR A 209 -1.27 -7.80 0.26
N ARG A 210 -0.21 -8.62 0.33
CA ARG A 210 -0.32 -10.08 0.59
C ARG A 210 -1.15 -10.38 1.82
N ARG A 211 -0.84 -9.69 2.92
CA ARG A 211 -1.49 -9.87 4.22
C ARG A 211 -2.95 -9.42 4.20
N LEU A 212 -3.29 -8.41 3.38
CA LEU A 212 -4.65 -7.89 3.24
C LEU A 212 -5.49 -8.78 2.34
N ARG A 213 -4.97 -9.20 1.18
CA ARG A 213 -5.65 -10.13 0.25
C ARG A 213 -5.87 -11.50 0.86
N GLN A 214 -4.91 -12.06 1.60
CA GLN A 214 -5.14 -13.32 2.33
C GLN A 214 -6.26 -13.19 3.35
N LYS A 215 -6.35 -12.06 4.06
CA LYS A 215 -7.46 -11.79 4.98
C LYS A 215 -8.79 -11.61 4.25
N ILE A 216 -8.79 -10.90 3.10
CA ILE A 216 -9.98 -10.69 2.26
C ILE A 216 -10.48 -12.02 1.70
N SER A 217 -9.64 -12.79 1.01
CA SER A 217 -9.98 -14.09 0.43
C SER A 217 -10.53 -15.06 1.49
N ARG A 218 -9.91 -15.09 2.68
CA ARG A 218 -10.41 -15.92 3.79
C ARG A 218 -11.78 -15.45 4.28
N LYS A 219 -11.99 -14.13 4.42
CA LYS A 219 -13.30 -13.55 4.77
C LYS A 219 -14.35 -13.78 3.69
N GLU A 220 -14.02 -13.65 2.41
CA GLU A 220 -14.91 -13.89 1.28
C GLU A 220 -15.36 -15.36 1.24
N SER A 221 -14.44 -16.30 1.45
CA SER A 221 -14.79 -17.72 1.54
C SER A 221 -15.75 -17.99 2.70
N LEU A 222 -15.55 -17.31 3.83
CA LEU A 222 -16.42 -17.42 4.99
C LEU A 222 -17.78 -16.79 4.74
N ILE A 223 -17.83 -15.60 4.13
CA ILE A 223 -19.06 -14.90 3.74
C ILE A 223 -19.86 -15.80 2.80
N LYS A 224 -19.24 -16.32 1.74
CA LYS A 224 -19.91 -17.20 0.77
C LYS A 224 -20.44 -18.48 1.43
N SER A 225 -19.69 -19.04 2.39
CA SER A 225 -20.15 -20.18 3.19
C SER A 225 -21.35 -19.82 4.08
N LEU A 226 -21.30 -18.66 4.74
CA LEU A 226 -22.38 -18.17 5.60
C LEU A 226 -23.64 -17.82 4.79
N GLU A 227 -23.51 -17.15 3.64
CA GLU A 227 -24.60 -16.86 2.71
C GLU A 227 -25.26 -18.14 2.18
N SER A 228 -24.44 -19.13 1.82
CA SER A 228 -24.96 -20.45 1.43
C SER A 228 -25.74 -21.11 2.57
N ARG A 229 -25.23 -21.06 3.81
CA ARG A 229 -25.93 -21.59 4.99
C ARG A 229 -27.18 -20.82 5.34
N LEU A 230 -27.15 -19.49 5.25
CA LEU A 230 -28.29 -18.60 5.51
C LEU A 230 -29.38 -18.84 4.48
N SER A 231 -29.05 -18.84 3.18
CA SER A 231 -30.03 -19.11 2.12
C SER A 231 -30.60 -20.54 2.18
N ALA A 232 -29.84 -21.52 2.68
CA ALA A 232 -30.34 -22.86 2.95
C ALA A 232 -31.27 -22.88 4.17
N ALA A 233 -30.93 -22.15 5.23
CA ALA A 233 -31.75 -22.02 6.43
C ALA A 233 -33.07 -21.27 6.15
N GLU A 234 -33.03 -20.17 5.39
CA GLU A 234 -34.20 -19.41 4.97
C GLU A 234 -35.15 -20.25 4.12
N ARG A 235 -34.61 -21.00 3.13
CA ARG A 235 -35.39 -21.96 2.32
C ARG A 235 -36.03 -23.04 3.19
N LYS A 236 -35.32 -23.55 4.19
CA LYS A 236 -35.85 -24.53 5.14
C LYS A 236 -36.92 -23.91 6.05
N GLY A 237 -36.75 -22.67 6.48
CA GLY A 237 -37.72 -21.92 7.28
C GLY A 237 -39.01 -21.64 6.50
N THR A 238 -38.91 -21.18 5.26
CA THR A 238 -40.07 -20.97 4.38
C THR A 238 -40.80 -22.27 4.06
N ALA A 239 -40.07 -23.36 3.79
CA ALA A 239 -40.67 -24.68 3.57
C ALA A 239 -41.38 -25.21 4.83
N ASN A 240 -40.76 -25.08 6.00
CA ASN A 240 -41.35 -25.45 7.29
C ASN A 240 -42.61 -24.64 7.60
N PHE A 241 -42.56 -23.32 7.39
CA PHE A 241 -43.73 -22.46 7.58
C PHE A 241 -44.86 -22.84 6.64
N HIS A 242 -44.57 -23.03 5.35
CA HIS A 242 -45.59 -23.41 4.37
C HIS A 242 -46.25 -24.75 4.73
N ALA A 243 -45.45 -25.75 5.14
CA ALA A 243 -45.96 -27.04 5.60
C ALA A 243 -46.81 -26.91 6.88
N ALA A 244 -46.41 -26.05 7.82
CA ALA A 244 -47.16 -25.79 9.05
C ALA A 244 -48.47 -25.04 8.79
N ASN A 245 -48.45 -24.04 7.91
CA ASN A 245 -49.59 -23.21 7.57
C ASN A 245 -50.72 -24.03 6.91
N ILE A 246 -50.37 -25.00 6.05
CA ILE A 246 -51.34 -25.92 5.43
C ILE A 246 -52.00 -26.84 6.48
N ARG A 247 -51.31 -27.15 7.57
CA ARG A 247 -51.82 -28.01 8.65
C ARG A 247 -52.72 -27.28 9.65
N LEU A 248 -52.80 -25.95 9.57
CA LEU A 248 -53.71 -25.18 10.41
C LEU A 248 -55.17 -25.44 9.99
N PRO A 249 -56.14 -25.35 10.92
CA PRO A 249 -57.56 -25.46 10.61
C PRO A 249 -58.02 -24.49 9.51
N ALA A 250 -57.39 -23.32 9.44
CA ALA A 250 -57.49 -22.40 8.32
C ALA A 250 -56.13 -21.73 8.09
N PRO A 251 -55.62 -21.69 6.84
CA PRO A 251 -54.32 -21.08 6.57
C PRO A 251 -54.33 -19.58 6.85
N LEU A 252 -53.18 -19.09 7.31
CA LEU A 252 -52.90 -17.67 7.44
C LEU A 252 -52.83 -17.04 6.05
N THR A 253 -53.49 -15.89 5.92
CA THR A 253 -53.38 -15.03 4.74
C THR A 253 -51.99 -14.40 4.67
N GLN A 254 -51.63 -13.84 3.52
CA GLN A 254 -50.37 -13.12 3.35
C GLN A 254 -50.22 -11.98 4.37
N ARG A 255 -51.30 -11.26 4.66
CA ARG A 255 -51.28 -10.15 5.62
C ARG A 255 -51.14 -10.60 7.06
N GLU A 256 -51.83 -11.68 7.44
CA GLU A 256 -51.68 -12.29 8.77
C GLU A 256 -50.28 -12.86 8.98
N SER A 257 -49.68 -13.46 7.94
CA SER A 257 -48.31 -13.98 7.99
C SER A 257 -47.28 -12.85 8.17
N GLN A 258 -47.48 -11.70 7.50
CA GLN A 258 -46.65 -10.51 7.69
C GLN A 258 -46.76 -9.97 9.13
N VAL A 259 -47.97 -9.86 9.65
CA VAL A 259 -48.22 -9.41 11.03
C VAL A 259 -47.59 -10.38 12.03
N LEU A 260 -47.76 -11.69 11.86
CA LEU A 260 -47.16 -12.71 12.71
C LEU A 260 -45.62 -12.66 12.69
N LYS A 261 -44.99 -12.41 11.53
CA LYS A 261 -43.54 -12.23 11.44
C LYS A 261 -43.08 -11.02 12.27
N MET A 262 -43.72 -9.86 12.09
CA MET A 262 -43.41 -8.66 12.88
C MET A 262 -43.67 -8.86 14.38
N MET A 263 -44.63 -9.72 14.74
CA MET A 263 -44.87 -10.09 16.13
C MET A 263 -43.75 -10.96 16.71
N ALA A 264 -43.21 -11.89 15.93
CA ALA A 264 -42.05 -12.70 16.30
C ALA A 264 -40.79 -11.84 16.50
N ASP A 265 -40.66 -10.78 15.70
CA ASP A 265 -39.59 -9.78 15.80
C ASP A 265 -39.77 -8.80 16.99
N GLY A 266 -40.87 -8.91 17.74
CA GLY A 266 -41.13 -8.13 18.95
C GLY A 266 -41.77 -6.76 18.73
N LEU A 267 -42.16 -6.39 17.50
CA LEU A 267 -42.75 -5.07 17.21
C LEU A 267 -44.12 -4.90 17.86
N THR A 268 -44.37 -3.76 18.50
CA THR A 268 -45.69 -3.49 19.11
C THR A 268 -46.76 -3.29 18.03
N ASN A 269 -48.04 -3.39 18.41
CA ASN A 269 -49.13 -3.15 17.44
C ASN A 269 -49.07 -1.74 16.83
N LYS A 270 -48.55 -0.76 17.59
CA LYS A 270 -48.28 0.59 17.11
C LYS A 270 -47.18 0.60 16.06
N ASP A 271 -46.07 -0.09 16.29
CA ASP A 271 -44.97 -0.18 15.32
C ASP A 271 -45.42 -0.89 14.04
N ILE A 272 -46.15 -2.01 14.19
CA ILE A 272 -46.73 -2.75 13.06
C ILE A 272 -47.68 -1.85 12.27
N SER A 273 -48.53 -1.07 12.94
CA SER A 273 -49.45 -0.15 12.27
C SER A 273 -48.71 0.92 11.44
N GLY A 274 -47.57 1.40 11.95
CA GLY A 274 -46.70 2.36 11.25
C GLY A 274 -46.00 1.75 10.04
N VAL A 275 -45.42 0.55 10.18
CA VAL A 275 -44.72 -0.16 9.08
C VAL A 275 -45.70 -0.57 7.98
N LEU A 276 -46.91 -0.96 8.36
CA LEU A 276 -47.92 -1.49 7.45
C LEU A 276 -48.87 -0.43 6.90
N HIS A 277 -48.74 0.83 7.35
CA HIS A 277 -49.62 1.96 7.02
C HIS A 277 -51.12 1.64 7.19
N ILE A 278 -51.48 1.01 8.31
CA ILE A 278 -52.86 0.67 8.69
C ILE A 278 -53.16 1.14 10.10
N SER A 279 -54.44 1.15 10.51
CA SER A 279 -54.79 1.52 11.89
C SER A 279 -54.35 0.45 12.90
N GLU A 280 -54.01 0.84 14.13
CA GLU A 280 -53.74 -0.10 15.23
C GLU A 280 -54.92 -1.04 15.49
N HIS A 281 -56.14 -0.57 15.26
CA HIS A 281 -57.36 -1.38 15.36
C HIS A 281 -57.36 -2.52 14.31
N THR A 282 -56.95 -2.23 13.09
CA THR A 282 -56.80 -3.22 12.02
C THR A 282 -55.71 -4.25 12.38
N VAL A 283 -54.60 -3.81 12.96
CA VAL A 283 -53.55 -4.73 13.47
C VAL A 283 -54.11 -5.64 14.58
N LYS A 284 -54.85 -5.10 15.56
CA LYS A 284 -55.50 -5.89 16.61
C LYS A 284 -56.43 -6.95 16.03
N SER A 285 -57.21 -6.60 15.01
CA SER A 285 -58.09 -7.55 14.31
C SER A 285 -57.30 -8.71 13.67
N HIS A 286 -56.19 -8.40 12.98
CA HIS A 286 -55.30 -9.43 12.44
C HIS A 286 -54.69 -10.31 13.54
N VAL A 287 -54.26 -9.75 14.67
CA VAL A 287 -53.73 -10.50 15.82
C VAL A 287 -54.75 -11.48 16.38
N THR A 288 -56.01 -11.05 16.57
CA THR A 288 -57.08 -11.92 17.06
C THR A 288 -57.34 -13.07 16.10
N HIS A 289 -57.39 -12.82 14.78
CA HIS A 289 -57.57 -13.87 13.79
C HIS A 289 -56.39 -14.85 13.77
N ILE A 290 -55.15 -14.36 13.94
CA ILE A 290 -53.96 -15.19 14.05
C ILE A 290 -54.06 -16.10 15.29
N PHE A 291 -54.43 -15.57 16.46
CA PHE A 291 -54.58 -16.37 17.68
C PHE A 291 -55.59 -17.51 17.53
N ASN A 292 -56.75 -17.19 16.94
CA ASN A 292 -57.79 -18.18 16.67
C ASN A 292 -57.31 -19.27 15.69
N LYS A 293 -56.58 -18.89 14.63
CA LYS A 293 -56.07 -19.85 13.63
C LYS A 293 -54.93 -20.73 14.18
N LEU A 294 -54.11 -20.18 15.07
CA LEU A 294 -53.00 -20.89 15.71
C LEU A 294 -53.42 -21.69 16.96
N GLY A 295 -54.60 -21.42 17.52
CA GLY A 295 -55.08 -22.04 18.76
C GLY A 295 -54.31 -21.59 20.00
N VAL A 296 -53.80 -20.37 20.01
CA VAL A 296 -52.99 -19.79 21.10
C VAL A 296 -53.74 -18.65 21.78
N ASN A 297 -53.41 -18.39 23.05
CA ASN A 297 -54.15 -17.41 23.86
C ASN A 297 -53.40 -16.11 24.10
N ASP A 298 -52.09 -16.10 23.84
CA ASP A 298 -51.27 -14.93 24.08
C ASP A 298 -50.22 -14.72 22.98
N ARG A 299 -49.71 -13.49 22.96
CA ARG A 299 -48.73 -13.02 21.99
C ARG A 299 -47.42 -13.80 22.07
N THR A 300 -46.99 -14.17 23.27
CA THR A 300 -45.74 -14.92 23.48
C THR A 300 -45.85 -16.30 22.86
N GLN A 301 -46.98 -16.99 23.05
CA GLN A 301 -47.28 -18.28 22.43
C GLN A 301 -47.30 -18.18 20.90
N ALA A 302 -47.91 -17.13 20.35
CA ALA A 302 -47.89 -16.88 18.91
C ALA A 302 -46.47 -16.64 18.37
N SER A 303 -45.64 -15.87 19.08
CA SER A 303 -44.24 -15.63 18.72
C SER A 303 -43.39 -16.90 18.84
N VAL A 304 -43.62 -17.74 19.85
CA VAL A 304 -42.96 -19.06 19.99
C VAL A 304 -43.40 -19.99 18.86
N TRP A 305 -44.68 -20.00 18.50
CA TRP A 305 -45.19 -20.76 17.37
C TRP A 305 -44.51 -20.32 16.06
N ALA A 306 -44.40 -19.02 15.83
CA ALA A 306 -43.69 -18.47 14.67
C ALA A 306 -42.22 -18.93 14.62
N ALA A 307 -41.49 -18.82 15.74
CA ALA A 307 -40.09 -19.22 15.85
C ALA A 307 -39.88 -20.73 15.59
N THR A 308 -40.73 -21.59 16.18
CA THR A 308 -40.65 -23.05 16.01
C THR A 308 -40.93 -23.51 14.57
N HIS A 309 -41.67 -22.73 13.79
CA HIS A 309 -42.03 -23.04 12.40
C HIS A 309 -41.21 -22.27 11.36
N GLY A 310 -40.13 -21.59 11.77
CA GLY A 310 -39.20 -20.94 10.84
C GLY A 310 -39.60 -19.54 10.40
N ILE A 311 -40.53 -18.89 11.11
CA ILE A 311 -40.89 -17.48 10.91
C ILE A 311 -40.12 -16.63 11.93
N TYR A 312 -38.99 -16.11 11.49
CA TYR A 312 -38.18 -15.12 12.19
C TYR A 312 -37.44 -14.29 11.12
N ASN A 313 -36.84 -13.16 11.49
CA ASN A 313 -35.91 -12.45 10.61
C ASN A 313 -34.46 -12.91 10.81
#